data_AF-A0A158L775-F1
#
_entry.id   AF-A0A158L775-F1
#
_cell.length_a   1.000
_cell.length_b   1.000
_cell.length_c   1.000
_cell.angle_alpha   90.00
_cell.angle_beta   90.00
_cell.angle_gamma   90.00
#
_symmetry.space_group_name_H-M   'P 1'
#
loop_
_entity.id
_entity.type
_entity.pdbx_description
1 polymer ?
#
loop_
_entity_poly.entity_id
_entity_poly.type
_entity_poly.pdbx_seq_one_letter_code
_entity_poly.pdbx_strand_id
1 'polypeptide(L)' 'MPLSAHCAPALHLHVACAAPRLVHQEWFHDHVRIEAMLFDGAPRALDGAIAPDLGRPGLGLELKGPDAQNYAV' A
#
# COMPACT_ATOMS: atom_id res chain seq x y z
N MET A 1 9.91 -5.68 21.29
CA MET A 1 10.65 -5.73 20.01
C MET A 1 10.03 -4.72 19.05
N PRO A 2 10.85 -3.94 18.31
CA PRO A 2 10.38 -3.10 17.21
C PRO A 2 9.88 -3.96 16.03
N LEU A 3 8.94 -3.43 15.25
CA LEU A 3 8.39 -4.07 14.06
C LEU A 3 8.80 -3.30 12.80
N SER A 4 9.09 -4.05 11.74
CA SER A 4 9.27 -3.54 10.38
C SER A 4 8.32 -4.31 9.47
N ALA A 5 7.46 -3.61 8.73
CA ALA A 5 6.63 -4.26 7.71
C ALA A 5 7.47 -4.58 6.46
N HIS A 6 7.25 -5.75 5.87
CA HIS A 6 7.98 -6.27 4.72
C HIS A 6 7.09 -6.24 3.48
N CYS A 7 7.54 -5.54 2.43
CA CYS A 7 6.83 -5.37 1.16
C CYS A 7 5.38 -4.84 1.31
N ALA A 8 4.59 -5.01 0.24
CA ALA A 8 3.15 -4.76 0.15
C ALA A 8 2.68 -3.45 0.84
N PRO A 9 3.21 -2.29 0.42
CA PRO A 9 2.96 -1.03 1.12
C PRO A 9 1.48 -0.69 1.28
N ALA A 10 0.68 -0.90 0.23
CA ALA A 10 -0.76 -0.62 0.26
C ALA A 10 -1.52 -1.50 1.28
N LEU A 11 -1.18 -2.78 1.37
CA LEU A 11 -1.85 -3.71 2.29
C LEU A 11 -1.48 -3.42 3.75
N HIS A 12 -0.20 -3.18 4.01
CA HIS A 12 0.30 -2.96 5.36
C HIS A 12 -0.10 -1.58 5.93
N LEU A 13 -0.43 -0.58 5.11
CA LEU A 13 -0.75 0.79 5.53
C LEU A 13 -1.75 0.88 6.70
N HIS A 14 -2.87 0.16 6.60
CA HIS A 14 -3.95 0.25 7.58
C HIS A 14 -3.57 -0.44 8.90
N VAL A 15 -3.00 -1.65 8.82
CA VAL A 15 -2.56 -2.38 10.02
C VAL A 15 -1.37 -1.71 10.69
N ALA A 16 -0.52 -1.02 9.91
CA ALA A 16 0.60 -0.24 10.40
C ALA A 16 0.17 0.91 11.33
N CYS A 17 -0.98 1.52 11.07
CA CYS A 17 -1.54 2.57 11.92
C CYS A 17 -1.96 2.06 13.32
N ALA A 18 -2.25 0.76 13.44
CA ALA A 18 -2.72 0.14 14.68
C ALA A 18 -1.65 -0.73 15.37
N ALA A 19 -0.55 -1.04 14.69
CA ALA A 19 0.49 -1.95 15.18
C ALA A 19 1.40 -1.26 16.22
N PRO A 20 1.34 -1.63 17.51
CA PRO A 20 2.23 -1.05 18.50
C PRO A 20 3.68 -1.42 18.21
N ARG A 21 4.59 -0.45 18.36
CA ARG A 21 6.04 -0.59 18.13
C ARG A 21 6.45 -0.81 16.67
N LEU A 22 5.58 -0.50 15.69
CA LEU A 22 6.03 -0.33 14.30
C LEU A 22 6.99 0.86 14.23
N VAL A 23 8.15 0.65 13.59
CA VAL A 23 9.15 1.68 13.39
C VAL A 23 9.13 2.18 11.96
N HIS A 24 9.04 1.26 11.00
CA HIS A 24 8.97 1.59 9.58
C HIS A 24 8.30 0.48 8.78
N GLN A 25 7.99 0.84 7.54
CA GLN A 25 7.44 -0.05 6.54
C GLN A 25 8.35 -0.01 5.31
N GLU A 26 8.63 -1.17 4.75
CA GLU A 26 9.43 -1.26 3.56
C GLU A 26 8.71 -0.64 2.36
N TRP A 27 9.41 0.26 1.67
CA TRP A 27 8.96 0.84 0.40
C TRP A 27 9.55 0.05 -0.78
N PHE A 28 9.12 -1.21 -0.91
CA PHE A 28 9.71 -2.15 -1.85
C PHE A 28 9.33 -1.80 -3.31
N HIS A 29 10.35 -1.56 -4.14
CA HIS A 29 10.19 -1.00 -5.49
C HIS A 29 9.15 -1.72 -6.33
N ASP A 30 9.24 -3.06 -6.42
CA ASP A 30 8.37 -3.83 -7.29
C ASP A 30 6.91 -3.75 -6.85
N HIS A 31 6.65 -3.82 -5.54
CA HIS A 31 5.29 -3.77 -5.02
C HIS A 31 4.70 -2.36 -5.16
N VAL A 32 5.46 -1.31 -4.84
CA VAL A 32 5.00 0.08 -5.05
C VAL A 32 4.64 0.30 -6.52
N ARG A 33 5.47 -0.18 -7.44
CA ARG A 33 5.23 -0.08 -8.88
C ARG A 33 3.99 -0.85 -9.30
N ILE A 34 3.86 -2.12 -8.91
CA ILE A 34 2.72 -2.97 -9.26
C ILE A 34 1.42 -2.42 -8.65
N GLU A 35 1.45 -1.99 -7.39
CA GLU A 35 0.29 -1.42 -6.70
C GLU A 35 -0.18 -0.15 -7.41
N ALA A 36 0.72 0.76 -7.78
CA ALA A 36 0.37 1.96 -8.53
C ALA A 36 -0.15 1.66 -9.96
N MET A 37 0.36 0.61 -10.60
CA MET A 37 -0.10 0.17 -11.92
C MET A 37 -1.51 -0.43 -11.86
N LEU A 38 -1.80 -1.27 -10.86
CA LEU A 38 -3.00 -2.10 -10.86
C LEU A 38 -4.13 -1.57 -9.98
N PHE A 39 -3.84 -0.71 -8.99
CA PHE A 39 -4.85 -0.19 -8.08
C PHE A 39 -4.97 1.32 -8.14
N ASP A 40 -6.21 1.79 -8.21
CA ASP A 40 -6.53 3.14 -7.78
C ASP A 40 -6.52 3.20 -6.25
N GLY A 41 -5.96 4.28 -5.69
CA GLY A 41 -5.80 4.43 -4.24
C GLY A 41 -4.51 3.85 -3.64
N ALA A 42 -3.59 3.34 -4.47
CA ALA A 42 -2.25 2.96 -3.99
C ALA A 42 -1.57 4.14 -3.29
N PRO A 43 -0.92 3.92 -2.13
CA PRO A 43 -0.36 5.01 -1.34
C PRO A 43 0.79 5.70 -2.07
N ARG A 44 0.98 6.98 -1.78
CA ARG A 44 2.10 7.77 -2.28
C ARG A 44 2.94 8.22 -1.09
N ALA A 45 4.23 7.87 -1.09
CA ALA A 45 5.14 8.36 -0.09
C ALA A 45 5.34 9.87 -0.24
N LEU A 46 5.11 10.61 0.84
CA LEU A 46 5.37 12.04 0.96
C LEU A 46 6.26 12.22 2.20
N ASP A 47 7.42 12.83 2.01
CA ASP A 47 8.41 13.05 3.07
C ASP A 47 8.75 11.79 3.90
N GLY A 48 8.80 10.64 3.22
CA GLY A 48 9.15 9.35 3.83
C GLY A 48 8.00 8.67 4.58
N ALA A 49 6.77 9.19 4.51
CA ALA A 49 5.60 8.61 5.15
C ALA A 49 4.44 8.38 4.16
N ILE A 50 3.53 7.49 4.54
CA ILE A 50 2.25 7.26 3.86
C ILE A 50 1.12 7.35 4.87
N ALA A 51 -0.08 7.73 4.41
CA ALA A 51 -1.26 7.86 5.25
C ALA A 51 -2.49 7.25 4.55
N PRO A 52 -3.42 6.64 5.31
CA PRO A 52 -4.67 6.15 4.75
C PRO A 52 -5.56 7.32 4.30
N ASP A 53 -6.25 7.14 3.18
CA ASP A 53 -7.33 8.04 2.76
C ASP A 53 -8.60 7.71 3.56
N LEU A 54 -8.91 8.55 4.55
CA LEU A 54 -10.07 8.37 5.43
C LEU A 54 -11.42 8.60 4.72
N GLY A 55 -11.43 9.07 3.48
CA GLY A 55 -12.62 9.21 2.66
C GLY A 55 -13.03 7.90 1.95
N ARG A 56 -12.16 6.89 1.92
CA ARG A 56 -12.40 5.61 1.23
C ARG A 56 -12.57 4.47 2.23
N PRO A 57 -13.60 3.61 2.09
CA PRO A 57 -13.78 2.47 2.98
C PRO A 57 -12.76 1.34 2.70
N GLY A 58 -12.60 0.46 3.68
CA GLY A 58 -11.76 -0.74 3.54
C GLY A 58 -10.28 -0.41 3.41
N LEU A 59 -9.61 -1.01 2.42
CA LEU A 59 -8.20 -0.71 2.11
C LEU A 59 -8.03 0.56 1.27
N GLY A 60 -9.12 1.21 0.83
CA GLY A 60 -9.04 2.34 -0.08
C GLY A 60 -8.50 1.98 -1.47
N LEU A 61 -8.50 0.70 -1.85
CA LEU A 61 -7.98 0.22 -3.13
C LEU A 61 -9.12 -0.24 -4.05
N GLU A 62 -9.03 0.14 -5.32
CA GLU A 62 -9.90 -0.36 -6.39
C GLU A 62 -9.07 -0.89 -7.55
N LEU A 63 -9.37 -2.10 -8.02
CA LEU A 63 -8.64 -2.70 -9.14
C LEU A 63 -8.95 -1.94 -10.44
N LYS A 64 -7.91 -1.47 -11.11
CA LYS A 64 -8.00 -0.89 -12.45
C LYS A 64 -8.17 -2.03 -13.46
N GLY A 65 -9.41 -2.47 -13.64
CA GLY A 65 -9.76 -3.60 -14.51
C GLY A 65 -9.09 -3.57 -15.90
N PRO A 66 -9.16 -2.45 -16.65
CA PRO A 66 -8.50 -2.35 -17.96
C PRO A 66 -6.97 -2.54 -17.90
N ASP A 67 -6.31 -2.01 -16.87
CA ASP A 67 -4.85 -2.14 -16.72
C ASP A 67 -4.45 -3.56 -16.33
N ALA A 68 -5.23 -4.18 -15.44
CA ALA A 68 -5.01 -5.54 -14.94
C ALA A 68 -5.26 -6.61 -16.01
N GLN A 69 -6.13 -6.35 -16.99
CA GLN A 69 -6.50 -7.32 -18.03
C GLN A 69 -5.29 -7.84 -18.82
N ASN A 70 -4.25 -7.01 -18.99
CA ASN A 70 -3.01 -7.39 -19.70
C ASN A 70 -2.20 -8.47 -18.96
N TYR A 71 -2.54 -8.77 -17.72
CA TYR A 71 -1.85 -9.70 -16.84
C TYR A 71 -2.73 -10.88 -16.39
N ALA A 72 -3.91 -11.04 -17.01
CA ALA A 72 -4.81 -12.15 -16.71
C ALA A 72 -4.20 -13.51 -17.10
N VAL A 73 -4.52 -14.56 -16.32
CA VAL A 73 -4.10 -15.96 -16.53
C VAL A 73 -5.29 -16.87 -16.78
#